data_AF-G5GD08-F1
#
_entry.id   AF-G5GD08-F1
#
_cell.length_a   1.000
_cell.length_b   1.000
_cell.length_c   1.000
_cell.angle_alpha   90.00
_cell.angle_beta   90.00
_cell.angle_gamma   90.00
#
_symmetry.space_group_name_H-M   'P 1'
#
loop_
_entity.id
_entity.type
_entity.pdbx_description
1 polymer ?
#
loop_
_entity_poly.entity_id
_entity_poly.type
_entity_poly.pdbx_seq_one_letter_code
_entity_poly.pdbx_strand_id
1 'polypeptide(L)'
;MNKKLLKNFCAVFLAGFMALLLLPQSAQAQEKEAYVVKSSDKKTLTFYYDAQKSSRTGTVWGIGETKQDGDIILPAWAGTENTPESEVTTAVFDASFKKYLPQSTESWFFNFENLEKIDGLTNLNTSEVTIMSGMFIGCKKLSQLNLSNFHTKKVVSMKEMFYGCSSLTSLNLSNFNTEKVQNMKYMFDSCSSLTSLNLSNFNIKKVQDMSGMFADNTSLQTIYCNNTWTCALSDEMFYNCTSLKGAVKYNANKEDVSMANPNTGYFTKK
;
A
#
# COMPACT_ATOMS: atom_id res chain seq x y z
N MET A 1 -47.14 29.38 22.55
CA MET A 1 -45.68 29.33 22.81
C MET A 1 -45.37 30.24 24.00
N ASN A 2 -45.20 29.65 25.19
CA ASN A 2 -45.27 30.38 26.46
C ASN A 2 -43.85 30.79 26.92
N LYS A 3 -43.55 32.10 26.91
CA LYS A 3 -42.23 32.72 27.17
C LYS A 3 -41.66 32.48 28.59
N LYS A 4 -42.37 31.74 29.45
CA LYS A 4 -41.90 31.36 30.80
C LYS A 4 -41.16 30.02 30.85
N LEU A 5 -41.28 29.14 29.85
CA LEU A 5 -40.46 27.92 29.76
C LEU A 5 -39.05 28.17 29.21
N LEU A 6 -38.83 29.30 28.53
CA LEU A 6 -37.52 29.64 27.93
C LEU A 6 -36.53 30.24 28.95
N LYS A 7 -36.98 30.67 30.14
CA LYS A 7 -36.12 31.31 31.15
C LYS A 7 -35.45 30.35 32.14
N ASN A 8 -35.91 29.09 32.24
CA ASN A 8 -35.29 28.10 33.12
C ASN A 8 -34.37 27.09 32.42
N PHE A 9 -34.24 27.15 31.09
CA PHE A 9 -33.23 26.38 30.36
C PHE A 9 -31.94 27.16 30.07
N CYS A 10 -31.96 28.51 30.16
CA CYS A 10 -30.76 29.34 29.97
C CYS A 10 -29.93 29.59 31.24
N ALA A 11 -30.42 29.23 32.43
CA ALA A 11 -29.74 29.54 33.70
C ALA A 11 -28.89 28.39 34.27
N VAL A 12 -28.99 27.17 33.72
CA VAL A 12 -28.15 26.02 34.14
C VAL A 12 -26.92 25.81 33.23
N PHE A 13 -26.87 26.49 32.08
CA PHE A 13 -25.74 26.38 31.13
C PHE A 13 -24.73 27.53 31.18
N LEU A 14 -24.90 28.53 32.06
CA LEU A 14 -23.99 29.69 32.14
C LEU A 14 -23.17 29.83 33.43
N ALA A 15 -23.24 28.87 34.36
CA ALA A 15 -22.45 28.89 35.60
C ALA A 15 -21.50 27.69 35.77
N GLY A 16 -21.33 26.87 34.74
CA GLY A 16 -20.43 25.69 34.74
C GLY A 16 -19.23 25.81 33.80
N PHE A 17 -19.07 26.92 33.07
CA PHE A 17 -18.06 27.09 32.01
C PHE A 17 -17.10 28.28 32.23
N MET A 18 -16.96 28.75 33.48
CA MET A 18 -16.05 29.85 33.83
C MET A 18 -15.05 29.53 34.96
N ALA A 19 -14.83 28.24 35.29
CA ALA A 19 -13.85 27.86 36.32
C ALA A 19 -13.01 26.60 36.01
N LEU A 20 -13.08 26.05 34.79
CA LEU A 20 -12.14 25.07 34.25
C LEU A 20 -12.03 25.41 32.75
N LEU A 21 -11.02 26.11 32.24
CA LEU A 21 -9.67 25.58 32.01
C LEU A 21 -8.71 26.76 31.75
N LEU A 22 -8.20 27.37 32.82
CA LEU A 22 -6.86 27.99 32.83
C LEU A 22 -5.82 26.91 33.19
N LEU A 23 -5.99 25.70 32.65
CA LEU A 23 -4.89 24.74 32.67
C LEU A 23 -3.87 25.24 31.63
N PRO A 24 -2.57 25.32 31.96
CA PRO A 24 -1.55 25.56 30.94
C PRO A 24 -1.76 24.53 29.83
N GLN A 25 -1.56 24.91 28.57
CA GLN A 25 -1.77 24.05 27.40
C GLN A 25 -1.04 22.69 27.53
N SER A 26 -0.05 22.60 28.41
CA SER A 26 0.65 21.38 28.84
C SER A 26 -0.17 20.38 29.67
N ALA A 27 -1.35 20.73 30.18
CA ALA A 27 -2.19 19.86 31.03
C ALA A 27 -3.49 19.38 30.34
N GLN A 28 -3.75 19.80 29.09
CA GLN A 28 -4.65 19.07 28.20
C GLN A 28 -3.81 18.05 27.43
N ALA A 29 -4.17 16.76 27.54
CA ALA A 29 -3.53 15.73 26.72
C ALA A 29 -3.81 16.04 25.25
N GLN A 30 -2.78 16.51 24.54
CA GLN A 30 -2.89 16.83 23.12
C GLN A 30 -3.28 15.55 22.36
N GLU A 31 -4.32 15.65 21.52
CA GLU A 31 -4.89 14.50 20.83
C GLU A 31 -3.85 13.90 19.87
N LYS A 32 -3.75 12.58 19.85
CA LYS A 32 -2.83 11.90 18.93
C LYS A 32 -3.43 11.91 17.54
N GLU A 33 -2.64 12.33 16.57
CA GLU A 33 -3.00 12.26 15.16
C GLU A 33 -1.93 11.50 14.39
N ALA A 34 -2.33 10.90 13.28
CA ALA A 34 -1.41 10.24 12.36
C ALA A 34 -0.98 11.24 11.30
N TYR A 35 0.32 11.33 11.07
CA TYR A 35 0.90 12.31 10.15
C TYR A 35 2.22 11.82 9.58
N VAL A 36 2.64 12.48 8.52
CA VAL A 36 3.85 12.18 7.76
C VAL A 36 4.73 13.42 7.74
N VAL A 37 6.04 13.23 7.94
CA VAL A 37 7.03 14.30 7.94
C VAL A 37 8.11 13.98 6.91
N LYS A 38 8.28 14.86 5.92
CA LYS A 38 9.48 14.89 5.06
C LYS A 38 10.53 15.78 5.75
N SER A 39 11.68 15.21 6.07
CA SER A 39 12.77 15.89 6.77
C SER A 39 13.24 17.15 6.02
N SER A 40 13.90 18.08 6.72
CA SER A 40 14.38 19.33 6.11
C SER A 40 15.41 19.11 4.99
N ASP A 41 16.20 18.04 5.05
CA ASP A 41 17.10 17.60 3.97
C ASP A 41 16.39 16.81 2.86
N LYS A 42 15.08 16.58 3.05
CA LYS A 42 14.14 15.92 2.14
C LYS A 42 14.41 14.43 1.89
N LYS A 43 15.40 13.84 2.57
CA LYS A 43 15.83 12.44 2.33
C LYS A 43 15.00 11.41 3.07
N THR A 44 14.33 11.81 4.16
CA THR A 44 13.59 10.89 5.01
C THR A 44 12.11 11.26 5.08
N LEU A 45 11.24 10.29 4.84
CA LEU A 45 9.79 10.41 5.06
C LEU A 45 9.39 9.57 6.28
N THR A 46 8.97 10.20 7.37
CA THR A 46 8.63 9.49 8.62
C THR A 46 7.14 9.55 8.94
N PHE A 47 6.56 8.39 9.26
CA PHE A 47 5.17 8.21 9.68
C PHE A 47 5.10 8.15 11.20
N TYR A 48 4.26 9.01 11.80
CA TYR A 48 4.08 9.13 13.25
C TYR A 48 2.60 8.99 13.64
N TYR A 49 2.37 8.56 14.89
CA TYR A 49 1.05 8.60 15.52
C TYR A 49 1.17 9.03 16.98
N ASP A 50 1.29 10.34 17.17
CA ASP A 50 1.50 10.97 18.46
C ASP A 50 0.92 12.40 18.47
N ALA A 51 1.18 13.15 19.55
CA ALA A 51 0.70 14.51 19.74
C ALA A 51 1.74 15.59 19.41
N GLN A 52 2.80 15.25 18.66
CA GLN A 52 3.96 16.10 18.40
C GLN A 52 3.96 16.73 17.01
N LYS A 53 2.88 16.62 16.21
CA LYS A 53 2.83 17.12 14.82
C LYS A 53 3.27 18.59 14.72
N SER A 54 2.79 19.45 15.63
CA SER A 54 3.08 20.88 15.64
C SER A 54 4.52 21.24 16.02
N SER A 55 5.28 20.32 16.62
CA SER A 55 6.70 20.52 16.98
C SER A 55 7.67 19.93 15.95
N ARG A 56 7.18 19.20 14.94
CA ARG A 56 8.02 18.60 13.90
C ARG A 56 8.59 19.67 12.96
N THR A 57 9.83 19.44 12.55
CA THR A 57 10.52 20.26 11.54
C THR A 57 10.50 19.54 10.19
N GLY A 58 10.55 20.32 9.09
CA GLY A 58 10.40 19.81 7.73
C GLY A 58 8.99 20.09 7.18
N THR A 59 8.60 19.34 6.16
CA THR A 59 7.24 19.43 5.59
C THR A 59 6.36 18.37 6.24
N VAL A 60 5.20 18.78 6.74
CA VAL A 60 4.30 17.93 7.54
C VAL A 60 2.94 17.86 6.87
N TRP A 61 2.39 16.66 6.75
CA TRP A 61 1.03 16.39 6.28
C TRP A 61 0.31 15.49 7.27
N GLY A 62 -0.97 15.71 7.53
CA GLY A 62 -1.82 14.69 8.12
C GLY A 62 -1.91 13.45 7.22
N ILE A 63 -2.05 12.26 7.81
CA ILE A 63 -2.11 10.99 7.07
C ILE A 63 -3.32 10.87 6.12
N GLY A 64 -4.31 11.74 6.26
CA GLY A 64 -5.48 11.79 5.39
C GLY A 64 -5.42 12.91 4.35
N GLU A 65 -4.35 13.72 4.32
CA GLU A 65 -4.22 14.80 3.36
C GLU A 65 -3.93 14.24 1.96
N THR A 66 -4.62 14.77 0.96
CA THR A 66 -4.56 14.29 -0.42
C THR A 66 -4.30 15.42 -1.40
N LYS A 67 -3.85 15.06 -2.59
CA LYS A 67 -3.77 15.91 -3.78
C LYS A 67 -4.42 15.22 -4.97
N GLN A 68 -4.85 16.01 -5.94
CA GLN A 68 -5.41 15.51 -7.19
C GLN A 68 -4.31 15.47 -8.26
N ASP A 69 -4.25 14.38 -9.03
CA ASP A 69 -3.39 14.19 -10.21
C ASP A 69 -4.26 13.63 -11.34
N GLY A 70 -4.77 14.53 -12.19
CA GLY A 70 -5.83 14.18 -13.15
C GLY A 70 -7.09 13.67 -12.44
N ASP A 71 -7.49 12.43 -12.76
CA ASP A 71 -8.66 11.76 -12.16
C ASP A 71 -8.31 10.93 -10.91
N ILE A 72 -7.03 10.90 -10.52
CA ILE A 72 -6.54 10.11 -9.38
C ILE A 72 -6.40 11.02 -8.16
N ILE A 73 -6.79 10.50 -7.00
CA ILE A 73 -6.54 11.12 -5.69
C ILE A 73 -5.37 10.39 -5.05
N LEU A 74 -4.31 11.14 -4.74
CA LEU A 74 -3.07 10.62 -4.16
C LEU A 74 -2.85 11.22 -2.77
N PRO A 75 -2.13 10.53 -1.87
CA PRO A 75 -1.64 11.17 -0.65
C PRO A 75 -0.83 12.42 -0.97
N ALA A 76 -1.00 13.48 -0.17
CA ALA A 76 -0.37 14.78 -0.43
C ALA A 76 1.17 14.69 -0.50
N TRP A 77 1.75 13.73 0.22
CA TRP A 77 3.19 13.46 0.27
C TRP A 77 3.70 12.52 -0.82
N ALA A 78 2.84 11.95 -1.67
CA ALA A 78 3.27 11.01 -2.70
C ALA A 78 3.86 11.70 -3.95
N GLY A 79 4.44 10.94 -4.89
CA GLY A 79 4.72 11.43 -6.24
C GLY A 79 3.45 11.59 -7.08
N THR A 80 3.59 11.92 -8.36
CA THR A 80 2.53 11.87 -9.38
C THR A 80 3.03 11.13 -10.61
N GLU A 81 2.18 10.87 -11.61
CA GLU A 81 2.61 10.25 -12.87
C GLU A 81 3.64 11.13 -13.60
N ASN A 82 3.44 12.45 -13.58
CA ASN A 82 4.28 13.41 -14.29
C ASN A 82 5.42 13.98 -13.44
N THR A 83 5.30 13.94 -12.11
CA THR A 83 6.27 14.48 -11.16
C THR A 83 6.51 13.46 -10.05
N PRO A 84 7.39 12.48 -10.27
CA PRO A 84 7.75 11.48 -9.26
C PRO A 84 8.35 12.10 -7.99
N GLU A 85 8.19 11.44 -6.85
CA GLU A 85 8.92 11.78 -5.63
C GLU A 85 10.34 11.22 -5.72
N SER A 86 11.30 12.10 -6.03
CA SER A 86 12.68 11.74 -6.33
C SER A 86 13.68 12.21 -5.27
N GLU A 87 13.24 12.88 -4.20
CA GLU A 87 14.16 13.37 -3.17
C GLU A 87 14.33 12.39 -2.01
N VAL A 88 13.23 11.72 -1.61
CA VAL A 88 13.19 10.76 -0.50
C VAL A 88 13.92 9.46 -0.88
N THR A 89 14.87 9.04 -0.04
CA THR A 89 15.59 7.77 -0.19
C THR A 89 15.27 6.77 0.92
N THR A 90 14.74 7.25 2.06
CA THR A 90 14.38 6.42 3.21
C THR A 90 12.98 6.77 3.70
N ALA A 91 12.13 5.76 3.87
CA ALA A 91 10.90 5.89 4.64
C ALA A 91 11.07 5.27 6.03
N VAL A 92 10.42 5.84 7.04
CA VAL A 92 10.50 5.37 8.43
C VAL A 92 9.10 5.28 9.02
N PHE A 93 8.72 4.12 9.54
CA PHE A 93 7.54 3.99 10.40
C PHE A 93 7.98 4.02 11.86
N ASP A 94 7.73 5.15 12.53
CA ASP A 94 8.08 5.33 13.94
C ASP A 94 7.32 4.32 14.82
N ALA A 95 7.89 3.98 15.98
CA ALA A 95 7.28 3.04 16.91
C ALA A 95 5.87 3.47 17.36
N SER A 96 5.59 4.78 17.40
CA SER A 96 4.27 5.33 17.69
C SER A 96 3.21 4.87 16.67
N PHE A 97 3.59 4.67 15.40
CA PHE A 97 2.69 4.32 14.30
C PHE A 97 2.03 2.95 14.46
N LYS A 98 2.59 2.07 15.30
CA LYS A 98 2.02 0.73 15.59
C LYS A 98 0.58 0.77 16.12
N LYS A 99 0.19 1.90 16.73
CA LYS A 99 -1.16 2.12 17.28
C LYS A 99 -2.14 2.71 16.27
N TYR A 100 -1.66 3.18 15.12
CA TYR A 100 -2.52 3.65 14.05
C TYR A 100 -3.05 2.46 13.22
N LEU A 101 -4.33 2.50 12.87
CA LEU A 101 -5.03 1.45 12.13
C LEU A 101 -5.58 2.03 10.81
N PRO A 102 -4.74 2.14 9.76
CA PRO A 102 -5.20 2.61 8.47
C PRO A 102 -6.29 1.70 7.90
N GLN A 103 -7.33 2.29 7.30
CA GLN A 103 -8.36 1.57 6.55
C GLN A 103 -7.96 1.33 5.08
N SER A 104 -7.02 2.12 4.58
CA SER A 104 -6.44 2.05 3.24
C SER A 104 -4.95 2.43 3.30
N THR A 105 -4.14 1.80 2.48
CA THR A 105 -2.75 2.20 2.19
C THR A 105 -2.56 2.50 0.70
N GLU A 106 -3.66 2.84 0.02
CA GLU A 106 -3.68 3.16 -1.39
C GLU A 106 -2.68 4.29 -1.70
N SER A 107 -1.79 4.02 -2.66
CA SER A 107 -0.82 5.01 -3.18
C SER A 107 0.15 5.62 -2.15
N TRP A 108 0.36 5.01 -0.97
CA TRP A 108 1.20 5.59 0.09
C TRP A 108 2.67 5.85 -0.31
N PHE A 109 3.21 5.08 -1.26
CA PHE A 109 4.53 5.30 -1.86
C PHE A 109 4.46 5.43 -3.39
N PHE A 110 3.40 6.05 -3.91
CA PHE A 110 3.21 6.25 -5.35
C PHE A 110 4.37 7.07 -5.95
N ASN A 111 5.07 6.48 -6.92
CA ASN A 111 6.20 7.04 -7.66
C ASN A 111 7.34 7.60 -6.79
N PHE A 112 7.71 6.88 -5.72
CA PHE A 112 8.94 7.15 -4.96
C PHE A 112 10.16 6.52 -5.66
N GLU A 113 10.61 7.11 -6.76
CA GLU A 113 11.62 6.49 -7.64
C GLU A 113 12.98 6.26 -6.98
N ASN A 114 13.33 7.10 -6.00
CA ASN A 114 14.61 7.03 -5.29
C ASN A 114 14.54 6.36 -3.91
N LEU A 115 13.38 5.82 -3.51
CA LEU A 115 13.25 5.10 -2.23
C LEU A 115 14.03 3.79 -2.26
N GLU A 116 15.03 3.69 -1.39
CA GLU A 116 15.95 2.55 -1.31
C GLU A 116 15.59 1.60 -0.16
N LYS A 117 15.03 2.13 0.93
CA LYS A 117 14.69 1.36 2.13
C LYS A 117 13.50 1.92 2.91
N ILE A 118 12.83 1.03 3.63
CA ILE A 118 11.74 1.35 4.55
C ILE A 118 12.08 0.77 5.93
N ASP A 119 12.47 1.64 6.85
CA ASP A 119 12.81 1.27 8.21
C ASP A 119 11.55 1.21 9.09
N GLY A 120 11.46 0.21 9.96
CA GLY A 120 10.34 0.09 10.90
C GLY A 120 9.01 -0.31 10.27
N LEU A 121 8.97 -0.83 9.03
CA LEU A 121 7.72 -1.25 8.36
C LEU A 121 6.87 -2.24 9.19
N THR A 122 7.49 -2.94 10.14
CA THR A 122 6.81 -3.77 11.17
C THR A 122 5.86 -2.99 12.10
N ASN A 123 6.00 -1.66 12.18
CA ASN A 123 5.11 -0.75 12.89
C ASN A 123 3.89 -0.33 12.06
N LEU A 124 3.81 -0.68 10.77
CA LEU A 124 2.58 -0.51 10.00
C LEU A 124 1.59 -1.64 10.32
N ASN A 125 0.51 -1.33 11.03
CA ASN A 125 -0.53 -2.31 11.33
C ASN A 125 -1.58 -2.35 10.22
N THR A 126 -1.51 -3.36 9.34
CA THR A 126 -2.43 -3.51 8.20
C THR A 126 -3.68 -4.34 8.49
N SER A 127 -3.96 -4.68 9.75
CA SER A 127 -5.07 -5.58 10.13
C SER A 127 -6.47 -5.09 9.75
N GLU A 128 -6.62 -3.77 9.56
CA GLU A 128 -7.86 -3.10 9.17
C GLU A 128 -7.85 -2.60 7.71
N VAL A 129 -6.75 -2.78 6.99
CA VAL A 129 -6.63 -2.31 5.61
C VAL A 129 -7.50 -3.14 4.67
N THR A 130 -8.30 -2.45 3.85
CA THR A 130 -9.15 -3.05 2.83
C THR A 130 -8.64 -2.80 1.41
N ILE A 131 -7.89 -1.71 1.19
CA ILE A 131 -7.33 -1.34 -0.11
C ILE A 131 -5.81 -1.18 0.01
N MET A 132 -5.07 -1.93 -0.80
CA MET A 132 -3.60 -1.84 -0.93
C MET A 132 -3.18 -1.47 -2.37
N SER A 133 -4.10 -0.93 -3.17
CA SER A 133 -3.84 -0.57 -4.57
C SER A 133 -2.67 0.41 -4.67
N GLY A 134 -1.72 0.17 -5.58
CA GLY A 134 -0.62 1.10 -5.86
C GLY A 134 0.27 1.42 -4.65
N MET A 135 0.30 0.61 -3.60
CA MET A 135 1.01 0.98 -2.37
C MET A 135 2.50 1.28 -2.60
N PHE A 136 3.18 0.54 -3.48
CA PHE A 136 4.60 0.69 -3.81
C PHE A 136 4.85 0.99 -5.30
N ILE A 137 3.83 1.44 -6.02
CA ILE A 137 3.94 1.71 -7.46
C ILE A 137 5.11 2.66 -7.76
N GLY A 138 5.95 2.30 -8.73
CA GLY A 138 7.07 3.12 -9.18
C GLY A 138 8.24 3.25 -8.19
N CYS A 139 8.31 2.42 -7.13
CA CYS A 139 9.47 2.36 -6.23
C CYS A 139 10.68 1.69 -6.90
N LYS A 140 11.23 2.34 -7.94
CA LYS A 140 12.23 1.76 -8.86
C LYS A 140 13.54 1.33 -8.20
N LYS A 141 13.96 1.97 -7.10
CA LYS A 141 15.19 1.64 -6.36
C LYS A 141 15.01 0.73 -5.15
N LEU A 142 13.77 0.39 -4.80
CA LEU A 142 13.51 -0.47 -3.65
C LEU A 142 13.88 -1.92 -4.03
N SER A 143 14.95 -2.44 -3.43
CA SER A 143 15.49 -3.76 -3.79
C SER A 143 15.07 -4.88 -2.85
N GLN A 144 14.63 -4.54 -1.64
CA GLN A 144 14.19 -5.46 -0.59
C GLN A 144 12.98 -4.88 0.13
N LEU A 145 12.06 -5.75 0.52
CA LEU A 145 10.85 -5.34 1.24
C LEU A 145 10.42 -6.43 2.24
N ASN A 146 10.41 -6.08 3.52
CA ASN A 146 9.96 -7.00 4.58
C ASN A 146 8.47 -6.83 4.84
N LEU A 147 7.65 -7.75 4.34
CA LEU A 147 6.19 -7.75 4.47
C LEU A 147 5.65 -8.69 5.55
N SER A 148 6.51 -9.22 6.44
CA SER A 148 6.15 -10.28 7.39
C SER A 148 5.04 -9.90 8.38
N ASN A 149 4.83 -8.61 8.66
CA ASN A 149 3.77 -8.09 9.52
C ASN A 149 2.45 -7.77 8.78
N PHE A 150 2.39 -7.97 7.46
CA PHE A 150 1.20 -7.63 6.69
C PHE A 150 0.06 -8.60 6.97
N HIS A 151 -1.11 -8.06 7.28
CA HIS A 151 -2.35 -8.80 7.50
C HIS A 151 -3.33 -8.47 6.39
N THR A 152 -3.48 -9.34 5.39
CA THR A 152 -4.27 -9.02 4.19
C THR A 152 -5.68 -9.61 4.19
N LYS A 153 -6.14 -10.20 5.30
CA LYS A 153 -7.44 -10.92 5.40
C LYS A 153 -8.67 -10.08 5.06
N LYS A 154 -8.57 -8.75 5.12
CA LYS A 154 -9.65 -7.80 4.81
C LYS A 154 -9.48 -7.14 3.44
N VAL A 155 -8.34 -7.34 2.79
CA VAL A 155 -7.99 -6.65 1.54
C VAL A 155 -8.87 -7.16 0.41
N VAL A 156 -9.45 -6.22 -0.34
CA VAL A 156 -10.29 -6.48 -1.51
C VAL A 156 -9.60 -6.08 -2.83
N SER A 157 -8.61 -5.18 -2.78
CA SER A 157 -7.82 -4.78 -3.95
C SER A 157 -6.32 -4.75 -3.65
N MET A 158 -5.55 -5.39 -4.52
CA MET A 158 -4.08 -5.35 -4.59
C MET A 158 -3.60 -4.88 -5.98
N LYS A 159 -4.47 -4.16 -6.72
CA LYS A 159 -4.17 -3.60 -8.04
C LYS A 159 -2.85 -2.81 -8.01
N GLU A 160 -1.94 -3.07 -8.93
CA GLU A 160 -0.68 -2.31 -9.10
C GLU A 160 0.21 -2.24 -7.83
N MET A 161 0.02 -3.12 -6.84
CA MET A 161 0.65 -2.98 -5.52
C MET A 161 2.18 -2.85 -5.58
N PHE A 162 2.82 -3.57 -6.51
CA PHE A 162 4.27 -3.52 -6.77
C PHE A 162 4.61 -3.08 -8.20
N TYR A 163 3.67 -2.47 -8.93
CA TYR A 163 3.88 -2.07 -10.33
C TYR A 163 5.16 -1.24 -10.48
N GLY A 164 6.05 -1.63 -11.40
CA GLY A 164 7.27 -0.88 -11.69
C GLY A 164 8.31 -0.86 -10.56
N CYS A 165 8.21 -1.74 -9.56
CA CYS A 165 9.27 -1.97 -8.58
C CYS A 165 10.44 -2.75 -9.20
N SER A 166 11.10 -2.17 -10.21
CA SER A 166 12.04 -2.87 -11.08
C SER A 166 13.31 -3.39 -10.41
N SER A 167 13.70 -2.88 -9.24
CA SER A 167 14.86 -3.37 -8.48
C SER A 167 14.53 -4.49 -7.47
N LEU A 168 13.25 -4.83 -7.25
CA LEU A 168 12.90 -5.91 -6.31
C LEU A 168 13.42 -7.24 -6.84
N THR A 169 14.32 -7.88 -6.09
CA THR A 169 14.92 -9.18 -6.48
C THR A 169 14.19 -10.38 -5.86
N SER A 170 13.46 -10.16 -4.77
CA SER A 170 12.66 -11.18 -4.10
C SER A 170 11.49 -10.56 -3.33
N LEU A 171 10.40 -11.32 -3.20
CA LEU A 171 9.24 -10.96 -2.39
C LEU A 171 8.76 -12.18 -1.60
N ASN A 172 8.69 -12.05 -0.27
CA ASN A 172 8.07 -13.06 0.59
C ASN A 172 6.61 -12.68 0.84
N LEU A 173 5.70 -13.45 0.23
CA LEU A 173 4.24 -13.24 0.31
C LEU A 173 3.53 -14.37 1.06
N SER A 174 4.27 -15.18 1.83
CA SER A 174 3.72 -16.39 2.49
C SER A 174 2.64 -16.09 3.54
N ASN A 175 2.63 -14.88 4.10
CA ASN A 175 1.63 -14.40 5.06
C ASN A 175 0.37 -13.79 4.40
N PHE A 176 0.33 -13.67 3.07
CA PHE A 176 -0.81 -13.06 2.39
C PHE A 176 -2.00 -14.03 2.37
N ASN A 177 -3.13 -13.59 2.91
CA ASN A 177 -4.45 -14.17 2.67
C ASN A 177 -5.14 -13.35 1.57
N THR A 178 -5.47 -13.98 0.44
CA THR A 178 -6.10 -13.33 -0.71
C THR A 178 -7.57 -13.73 -0.91
N GLU A 179 -8.21 -14.39 0.06
CA GLU A 179 -9.56 -14.99 -0.09
C GLU A 179 -10.66 -13.97 -0.37
N LYS A 180 -10.42 -12.69 -0.10
CA LYS A 180 -11.34 -11.57 -0.35
C LYS A 180 -10.92 -10.67 -1.52
N VAL A 181 -9.73 -10.87 -2.07
CA VAL A 181 -9.20 -10.02 -3.13
C VAL A 181 -10.00 -10.24 -4.40
N GLN A 182 -10.41 -9.14 -5.02
CA GLN A 182 -11.20 -9.11 -6.25
C GLN A 182 -10.39 -8.54 -7.43
N ASN A 183 -9.34 -7.78 -7.17
CA ASN A 183 -8.52 -7.15 -8.21
C ASN A 183 -7.02 -7.32 -7.91
N MET A 184 -6.29 -7.91 -8.86
CA MET A 184 -4.83 -8.08 -8.87
C MET A 184 -4.20 -7.59 -10.18
N LYS A 185 -4.92 -6.77 -10.95
CA LYS A 185 -4.44 -6.19 -12.20
C LYS A 185 -3.10 -5.48 -11.99
N TYR A 186 -2.14 -5.79 -12.85
CA TYR A 186 -0.77 -5.29 -12.83
C TYR A 186 0.00 -5.42 -11.49
N MET A 187 -0.39 -6.34 -10.60
CA MET A 187 0.17 -6.40 -9.23
C MET A 187 1.70 -6.52 -9.20
N PHE A 188 2.30 -7.26 -10.14
CA PHE A 188 3.75 -7.45 -10.27
C PHE A 188 4.29 -6.99 -11.63
N ASP A 189 3.53 -6.22 -12.39
CA ASP A 189 3.96 -5.73 -13.69
C ASP A 189 5.27 -4.94 -13.55
N SER A 190 6.20 -5.13 -14.49
CA SER A 190 7.45 -4.39 -14.60
C SER A 190 8.36 -4.53 -13.37
N CYS A 191 8.18 -5.58 -12.57
CA CYS A 191 9.11 -6.00 -11.51
C CYS A 191 10.29 -6.79 -12.10
N SER A 192 10.97 -6.19 -13.08
CA SER A 192 11.87 -6.89 -14.02
C SER A 192 13.11 -7.57 -13.40
N SER A 193 13.43 -7.31 -12.12
CA SER A 193 14.49 -8.02 -11.37
C SER A 193 14.02 -9.26 -10.59
N LEU A 194 12.71 -9.50 -10.49
CA LEU A 194 12.18 -10.70 -9.83
C LEU A 194 12.51 -11.93 -10.67
N THR A 195 13.17 -12.91 -10.04
CA THR A 195 13.51 -14.18 -10.70
C THR A 195 12.55 -15.30 -10.38
N SER A 196 11.89 -15.23 -9.22
CA SER A 196 10.83 -16.16 -8.84
C SER A 196 9.79 -15.52 -7.95
N LEU A 197 8.57 -16.04 -8.01
CA LEU A 197 7.46 -15.67 -7.13
C LEU A 197 6.82 -16.94 -6.56
N ASN A 198 6.58 -16.95 -5.25
CA ASN A 198 5.83 -18.03 -4.61
C ASN A 198 4.43 -17.56 -4.25
N LEU A 199 3.44 -18.07 -4.99
CA LEU A 199 2.03 -17.72 -4.89
C LEU A 199 1.17 -18.94 -4.52
N SER A 200 1.79 -20.01 -4.01
CA SER A 200 1.10 -21.25 -3.63
C SER A 200 0.03 -21.07 -2.55
N ASN A 201 0.09 -20.00 -1.76
CA ASN A 201 -0.91 -19.62 -0.75
C ASN A 201 -2.06 -18.76 -1.30
N PHE A 202 -2.00 -18.32 -2.57
CA PHE A 202 -3.01 -17.42 -3.11
C PHE A 202 -4.31 -18.18 -3.43
N ASN A 203 -5.41 -17.66 -2.91
CA ASN A 203 -6.77 -18.04 -3.28
C ASN A 203 -7.33 -17.00 -4.26
N ILE A 204 -7.55 -17.42 -5.52
CA ILE A 204 -8.00 -16.54 -6.61
C ILE A 204 -9.50 -16.60 -6.90
N LYS A 205 -10.29 -17.36 -6.11
CA LYS A 205 -11.70 -17.66 -6.42
C LYS A 205 -12.60 -16.43 -6.59
N LYS A 206 -12.22 -15.29 -6.01
CA LYS A 206 -12.99 -14.03 -6.11
C LYS A 206 -12.35 -13.00 -7.04
N VAL A 207 -11.15 -13.26 -7.55
CA VAL A 207 -10.44 -12.32 -8.41
C VAL A 207 -11.16 -12.25 -9.74
N GLN A 208 -11.49 -11.04 -10.16
CA GLN A 208 -12.18 -10.73 -11.41
C GLN A 208 -11.22 -10.22 -12.48
N ASP A 209 -10.10 -9.62 -12.07
CA ASP A 209 -9.11 -9.02 -12.96
C ASP A 209 -7.67 -9.34 -12.53
N MET A 210 -6.94 -9.98 -13.43
CA MET A 210 -5.50 -10.27 -13.37
C MET A 210 -4.79 -9.81 -14.65
N SER A 211 -5.36 -8.86 -15.38
CA SER A 211 -4.76 -8.32 -16.61
C SER A 211 -3.37 -7.76 -16.31
N GLY A 212 -2.40 -8.11 -17.16
CA GLY A 212 -1.00 -7.75 -17.00
C GLY A 212 -0.36 -8.07 -15.66
N MET A 213 -0.91 -8.98 -14.85
CA MET A 213 -0.42 -9.22 -13.47
C MET A 213 1.09 -9.47 -13.39
N PHE A 214 1.67 -10.12 -14.41
CA PHE A 214 3.10 -10.39 -14.51
C PHE A 214 3.77 -9.72 -15.71
N ALA A 215 3.10 -8.82 -16.43
CA ALA A 215 3.63 -8.21 -17.64
C ALA A 215 5.03 -7.60 -17.44
N ASP A 216 5.87 -7.66 -18.48
CA ASP A 216 7.23 -7.08 -18.52
C ASP A 216 8.20 -7.59 -17.42
N ASN A 217 7.89 -8.72 -16.78
CA ASN A 217 8.80 -9.42 -15.88
C ASN A 217 9.81 -10.29 -16.65
N THR A 218 10.71 -9.63 -17.38
CA THR A 218 11.66 -10.28 -18.30
C THR A 218 12.67 -11.22 -17.61
N SER A 219 12.94 -11.06 -16.31
CA SER A 219 13.81 -11.98 -15.54
C SER A 219 13.08 -13.09 -14.79
N LEU A 220 11.74 -13.08 -14.79
CA LEU A 220 10.94 -14.03 -14.01
C LEU A 220 11.00 -15.41 -14.65
N GLN A 221 11.62 -16.34 -13.93
CA GLN A 221 11.84 -17.71 -14.42
C GLN A 221 10.80 -18.69 -13.89
N THR A 222 10.33 -18.48 -12.65
CA THR A 222 9.47 -19.45 -11.97
C THR A 222 8.37 -18.77 -11.17
N ILE A 223 7.13 -19.18 -11.42
CA ILE A 223 5.97 -18.83 -10.60
C ILE A 223 5.50 -20.11 -9.92
N TYR A 224 5.69 -20.21 -8.61
CA TYR A 224 5.25 -21.37 -7.83
C TYR A 224 3.77 -21.24 -7.49
N CYS A 225 2.98 -22.19 -7.97
CA CYS A 225 1.57 -22.31 -7.63
C CYS A 225 1.10 -23.75 -7.86
N ASN A 226 0.34 -24.30 -6.91
CA ASN A 226 -0.11 -25.70 -6.96
C ASN A 226 -1.44 -25.87 -7.70
N ASN A 227 -2.15 -24.78 -7.95
CA ASN A 227 -3.49 -24.79 -8.55
C ASN A 227 -3.47 -24.10 -9.93
N THR A 228 -4.32 -24.59 -10.83
CA THR A 228 -4.65 -23.85 -12.06
C THR A 228 -5.50 -22.65 -11.70
N TRP A 229 -5.17 -21.48 -12.24
CA TRP A 229 -5.96 -20.27 -12.08
C TRP A 229 -6.91 -20.06 -13.25
N THR A 230 -8.02 -19.39 -12.98
CA THR A 230 -9.02 -18.97 -13.97
C THR A 230 -9.53 -17.60 -13.55
N CYS A 231 -9.77 -16.70 -14.50
CA CYS A 231 -10.22 -15.33 -14.26
C CYS A 231 -11.10 -14.84 -15.41
N ALA A 232 -11.96 -13.85 -15.15
CA ALA A 232 -12.77 -13.23 -16.20
C ALA A 232 -11.93 -12.30 -17.10
N LEU A 233 -11.07 -11.48 -16.49
CA LEU A 233 -10.16 -10.57 -17.20
C LEU A 233 -8.72 -10.96 -16.90
N SER A 234 -7.95 -11.23 -17.95
CA SER A 234 -6.55 -11.66 -17.84
C SER A 234 -5.73 -11.31 -19.08
N ASP A 235 -6.12 -10.25 -19.78
CA ASP A 235 -5.42 -9.83 -20.99
C ASP A 235 -3.97 -9.51 -20.64
N GLU A 236 -3.02 -9.93 -21.47
CA GLU A 236 -1.58 -9.64 -21.33
C GLU A 236 -0.98 -10.10 -19.99
N MET A 237 -1.63 -11.03 -19.26
CA MET A 237 -1.20 -11.48 -17.93
C MET A 237 0.28 -11.89 -17.85
N PHE A 238 0.83 -12.47 -18.91
CA PHE A 238 2.23 -12.89 -19.06
C PHE A 238 2.97 -12.15 -20.20
N TYR A 239 2.49 -11.00 -20.64
CA TYR A 239 3.12 -10.22 -21.71
C TYR A 239 4.60 -9.99 -21.41
N ASN A 240 5.46 -10.22 -22.42
CA ASN A 240 6.91 -10.06 -22.35
C ASN A 240 7.62 -10.81 -21.18
N CYS A 241 7.01 -11.88 -20.64
CA CYS A 241 7.62 -12.75 -19.63
C CYS A 241 8.58 -13.78 -20.25
N THR A 242 9.56 -13.31 -21.02
CA THR A 242 10.39 -14.12 -21.92
C THR A 242 11.26 -15.18 -21.23
N SER A 243 11.52 -15.04 -19.92
CA SER A 243 12.33 -16.00 -19.14
C SER A 243 11.56 -17.14 -18.49
N LEU A 244 10.22 -17.20 -18.60
CA LEU A 244 9.40 -18.22 -17.93
C LEU A 244 9.73 -19.64 -18.39
N LYS A 245 9.93 -20.53 -17.42
CA LYS A 245 10.32 -21.94 -17.60
C LYS A 245 9.36 -22.89 -16.86
N GLY A 246 8.06 -22.72 -17.05
CA GLY A 246 7.05 -23.63 -16.49
C GLY A 246 7.04 -25.00 -17.18
N ALA A 247 5.87 -25.65 -17.22
CA ALA A 247 5.68 -26.90 -17.97
C ALA A 247 5.94 -26.72 -19.48
N VAL A 248 5.81 -25.48 -19.98
CA VAL A 248 6.18 -25.08 -21.34
C VAL A 248 7.03 -23.80 -21.32
N LYS A 249 7.79 -23.57 -22.40
CA LYS A 249 8.48 -22.30 -22.63
C LYS A 249 7.47 -21.18 -22.92
N TYR A 250 7.83 -19.95 -22.57
CA TYR A 250 7.05 -18.75 -22.92
C TYR A 250 6.72 -18.70 -24.43
N ASN A 251 5.52 -18.24 -24.74
CA ASN A 251 5.01 -18.03 -26.08
C ASN A 251 4.20 -16.73 -26.13
N ALA A 252 4.63 -15.78 -26.96
CA ALA A 252 4.01 -14.46 -27.11
C ALA A 252 2.56 -14.49 -27.64
N ASN A 253 2.09 -15.63 -28.16
CA ASN A 253 0.68 -15.81 -28.56
C ASN A 253 -0.18 -16.45 -27.46
N LYS A 254 0.38 -16.69 -26.27
CA LYS A 254 -0.29 -17.33 -25.13
C LYS A 254 0.07 -16.61 -23.84
N GLU A 255 -0.62 -15.51 -23.59
CA GLU A 255 -0.26 -14.57 -22.52
C GLU A 255 -1.37 -14.37 -21.49
N ASP A 256 -2.51 -15.05 -21.63
CA ASP A 256 -3.64 -14.94 -20.71
C ASP A 256 -3.59 -16.02 -19.61
N VAL A 257 -4.64 -16.04 -18.77
CA VAL A 257 -4.77 -16.97 -17.65
C VAL A 257 -4.81 -18.46 -18.06
N SER A 258 -5.03 -18.81 -19.32
CA SER A 258 -4.95 -20.20 -19.78
C SER A 258 -3.57 -20.82 -19.55
N MET A 259 -2.52 -19.98 -19.46
CA MET A 259 -1.16 -20.39 -19.13
C MET A 259 -0.85 -20.39 -17.62
N ALA A 260 -1.77 -19.96 -16.77
CA ALA A 260 -1.65 -20.02 -15.30
C ALA A 260 -1.97 -21.43 -14.78
N ASN A 261 -1.26 -22.44 -15.27
CA ASN A 261 -1.48 -23.86 -14.98
C ASN A 261 -0.15 -24.57 -14.68
N PRO A 262 -0.01 -25.30 -13.55
CA PRO A 262 1.26 -25.92 -13.18
C PRO A 262 1.61 -27.20 -13.95
N ASN A 263 0.68 -27.77 -14.72
CA ASN A 263 0.91 -28.98 -15.51
C ASN A 263 1.06 -28.68 -17.01
N THR A 264 0.45 -27.61 -17.51
CA THR A 264 0.37 -27.31 -18.94
C THR A 264 0.83 -25.89 -19.32
N GLY A 265 1.10 -25.05 -18.33
CA GLY A 265 1.38 -23.62 -18.52
C GLY A 265 2.70 -23.18 -17.88
N TYR A 266 2.75 -21.92 -17.47
CA TYR A 266 3.95 -21.26 -16.96
C TYR A 266 4.16 -21.43 -15.45
N PHE A 267 3.17 -21.96 -14.72
CA PHE A 267 3.32 -22.23 -13.30
C PHE A 267 4.17 -23.49 -13.05
N THR A 268 4.74 -23.56 -11.85
CA THR A 268 5.52 -24.70 -11.34
C THR A 268 4.93 -25.14 -10.00
N LYS A 269 4.76 -26.45 -9.79
CA LYS A 269 4.33 -26.97 -8.48
C LYS A 269 5.45 -26.81 -7.45
N LYS A 270 5.05 -26.59 -6.20
CA LYS A 270 5.93 -26.55 -5.03
C LYS A 270 5.57 -27.66 -4.06
#